data_AF-A0A3D3GXY5-F1
#
_entry.id   AF-A0A3D3GXY5-F1
#
_cell.length_a   1.000
_cell.length_b   1.000
_cell.length_c   1.000
_cell.angle_alpha   90.00
_cell.angle_beta   90.00
_cell.angle_gamma   90.00
#
_symmetry.space_group_name_H-M   'P 1'
#
loop_
_entity.id
_entity.type
_entity.pdbx_description
1 polymer ?
#
loop_
_entity_poly.entity_id
_entity_poly.type
_entity_poly.pdbx_seq_one_letter_code
_entity_poly.pdbx_strand_id
1 'polypeptide(L)' 'ANTLVTENMSIPDGSLVIGSPGKVVKQLDKKIKAIIAKGVEHYVHCNHQYKNELKLID' A
#
# COMPACT_ATOMS: atom_id res chain seq x y z
N ALA A 1 3.01 -9.39 0.86
CA ALA A 1 2.51 -9.32 -0.54
C ALA A 1 1.78 -10.61 -0.89
N ASN A 2 0.95 -10.63 -1.94
CA ASN A 2 0.19 -11.80 -2.42
C ASN A 2 -0.93 -12.29 -1.49
N THR A 3 -1.66 -11.37 -0.87
CA THR A 3 -2.81 -11.72 -0.02
C THR A 3 -4.07 -11.82 -0.86
N LEU A 4 -4.80 -12.93 -0.73
CA LEU A 4 -6.08 -13.14 -1.43
C LEU A 4 -7.23 -12.72 -0.52
N VAL A 5 -7.85 -11.58 -0.82
CA VAL A 5 -9.11 -11.17 -0.20
C VAL A 5 -10.24 -11.85 -0.97
N THR A 6 -11.03 -12.68 -0.28
CA THR A 6 -12.13 -13.43 -0.90
C THR A 6 -13.36 -12.54 -1.10
N GLU A 7 -14.27 -12.95 -1.99
CA GLU A 7 -15.54 -12.25 -2.21
C GLU A 7 -16.32 -12.07 -0.90
N ASN A 8 -17.00 -10.92 -0.77
CA ASN A 8 -17.80 -10.52 0.40
C ASN A 8 -17.03 -10.39 1.73
N MET A 9 -15.69 -10.46 1.74
CA MET A 9 -14.89 -10.25 2.94
C MET A 9 -14.93 -8.78 3.37
N SER A 10 -15.42 -8.51 4.60
CA SER A 10 -15.35 -7.18 5.21
C SER A 10 -14.09 -7.06 6.09
N ILE A 11 -13.25 -6.06 5.82
CA ILE A 11 -12.01 -5.81 6.54
C ILE A 11 -12.18 -4.52 7.35
N PRO A 12 -12.05 -4.57 8.69
CA PRO A 12 -12.13 -3.36 9.51
C PRO A 12 -11.00 -2.37 9.19
N ASP A 13 -11.27 -1.09 9.36
CA ASP A 13 -10.29 -0.02 9.16
C ASP A 13 -9.00 -0.26 9.95
N GLY A 14 -7.87 0.04 9.31
CA GLY A 14 -6.57 -0.12 9.94
C GLY A 14 -6.19 -1.57 10.24
N SER A 15 -6.78 -2.56 9.56
CA SER A 15 -6.39 -3.97 9.70
C SER A 15 -5.20 -4.33 8.81
N LEU A 16 -4.27 -5.13 9.35
CA LEU A 16 -3.29 -5.86 8.56
C LEU A 16 -3.84 -7.24 8.19
N VAL A 17 -3.92 -7.52 6.89
CA VAL A 17 -4.39 -8.80 6.35
C VAL A 17 -3.26 -9.50 5.61
N ILE A 18 -3.09 -10.80 5.84
CA ILE A 18 -2.06 -11.62 5.18
C ILE A 18 -2.59 -13.01 4.80
N GLY A 19 -1.99 -13.62 3.77
CA GLY A 19 -2.21 -15.02 3.38
C GLY A 19 -3.16 -15.23 2.20
N SER A 20 -3.36 -16.49 1.82
CA SER A 20 -4.30 -16.89 0.77
C SER A 20 -5.00 -18.20 1.19
N PRO A 21 -6.26 -18.17 1.64
CA PRO A 21 -7.13 -16.99 1.81
C PRO A 21 -6.65 -16.05 2.93
N GLY A 22 -6.85 -14.75 2.74
CA GLY A 22 -6.38 -13.68 3.62
C GLY A 22 -7.08 -13.68 4.99
N LYS A 23 -6.31 -13.43 6.05
CA LYS A 23 -6.81 -13.31 7.43
C LYS A 23 -6.35 -12.01 8.07
N VAL A 24 -7.24 -11.39 8.85
CA VAL A 24 -6.89 -10.23 9.68
C VAL A 24 -6.03 -10.70 10.84
N VAL A 25 -4.78 -10.20 10.92
CA VAL A 25 -3.81 -10.66 11.92
C VAL A 25 -3.56 -9.67 13.04
N LYS A 26 -3.71 -8.36 12.78
CA LYS A 26 -3.60 -7.30 13.79
C LYS A 26 -4.13 -5.96 13.29
N GLN A 27 -4.28 -5.02 14.21
CA GLN A 27 -4.51 -3.61 13.92
C GLN A 27 -3.19 -2.86 13.68
N LEU A 28 -3.23 -1.88 12.79
CA LEU A 28 -2.11 -1.00 12.48
C LEU A 28 -1.92 0.01 13.60
N ASP A 29 -0.70 0.04 14.15
CA ASP A 29 -0.31 1.06 15.11
C ASP A 29 -0.08 2.44 14.44
N LYS A 30 0.08 3.48 15.27
CA LYS A 30 0.31 4.86 14.77
C LYS A 30 1.59 4.98 13.94
N LYS A 31 2.63 4.19 14.26
CA LYS A 31 3.93 4.26 13.59
C LYS A 31 3.83 3.70 12.17
N ILE A 32 3.16 2.57 11.99
CA ILE A 32 2.94 1.96 10.68
C ILE A 32 2.06 2.86 9.82
N LYS A 33 1.00 3.47 10.39
CA LYS A 33 0.18 4.46 9.68
C LYS A 33 1.03 5.63 9.16
N ALA A 34 1.96 6.15 9.97
CA ALA A 34 2.88 7.22 9.55
C ALA A 34 3.84 6.76 8.43
N ILE A 35 4.35 5.54 8.50
CA ILE A 35 5.23 4.97 7.46
C ILE A 35 4.46 4.84 6.13
N ILE A 36 3.20 4.39 6.17
CA ILE A 36 2.35 4.32 4.98
C ILE A 36 2.16 5.70 4.37
N ALA A 37 1.85 6.72 5.17
CA ALA A 37 1.69 8.10 4.70
C ALA A 37 2.97 8.63 4.03
N LYS A 38 4.14 8.40 4.64
CA LYS A 38 5.44 8.77 4.04
C LYS A 38 5.72 8.03 2.73
N GLY A 39 5.30 6.77 2.62
CA GLY A 39 5.39 6.01 1.37
C GLY A 39 4.56 6.64 0.24
N VAL A 40 3.39 7.20 0.56
CA VAL A 40 2.56 7.92 -0.41
C VAL A 40 3.26 9.17 -0.92
N GLU A 41 3.87 9.96 -0.04
CA GLU A 41 4.64 11.16 -0.42
C GLU A 41 5.76 10.82 -1.42
N HIS A 42 6.43 9.67 -1.22
CA HIS A 42 7.45 9.20 -2.14
C HIS A 42 6.91 8.93 -3.54
N TYR A 43 5.77 8.23 -3.66
CA TYR A 43 5.15 7.97 -4.96
C TYR A 43 4.67 9.26 -5.65
N VAL A 44 4.15 10.23 -4.89
CA VAL A 44 3.78 11.55 -5.43
C VAL A 44 5.01 12.28 -5.96
N HIS A 45 6.11 12.29 -5.21
CA HIS A 45 7.37 12.89 -5.65
C HIS A 45 7.89 12.23 -6.94
N CYS A 46 7.93 10.90 -6.99
CA CYS A 46 8.34 10.16 -8.18
C CYS A 46 7.46 10.50 -9.39
N ASN A 47 6.13 10.60 -9.23
CA ASN A 47 5.23 11.01 -10.31
C ASN A 47 5.63 12.37 -10.89
N HIS A 48 5.83 13.39 -10.04
CA HIS A 48 6.27 14.71 -10.48
C HIS A 48 7.63 14.66 -11.20
N GLN A 49 8.57 13.87 -10.70
CA GLN A 49 9.87 13.69 -11.31
C GLN A 49 9.76 13.05 -12.70
N TYR A 50 9.13 11.86 -12.80
CA TYR A 50 8.99 11.13 -14.06
C TYR A 50 8.20 11.92 -15.11
N LYS A 51 7.19 12.71 -14.71
CA LYS A 51 6.47 13.58 -15.65
C LYS A 51 7.39 14.56 -16.38
N ASN A 52 8.45 15.04 -15.72
CA ASN A 52 9.35 16.04 -16.29
C ASN A 52 10.62 15.43 -16.89
N GLU A 53 11.09 14.31 -16.34
CA GLU A 53 12.42 13.76 -16.62
C GLU A 53 12.41 12.49 -17.48
N LEU A 54 11.28 11.79 -17.57
CA LEU A 54 11.20 10.53 -18.33
C LEU A 54 11.35 10.80 -19.83
N LYS A 55 12.30 10.11 -20.46
CA LYS A 55 12.56 10.17 -21.90
C LYS A 55 12.58 8.77 -22.48
N LEU A 56 12.10 8.64 -23.71
CA LEU A 56 12.31 7.42 -24.49
C LEU A 56 13.80 7.29 -24.79
N ILE A 57 14.34 6.08 -24.68
CA ILE A 57 15.68 5.74 -25.14
C ILE A 57 15.50 4.84 -26.36
N ASP A 58 16.19 5.19 -27.45
CA ASP A 58 16.23 4.43 -28.70
C ASP A 58 17.21 3.25 -28.61
#